data_AF-A0A5K1DGY2-F1
#
_entry.id   AF-A0A5K1DGY2-F1
#
_cell.length_a   1.000
_cell.length_b   1.000
_cell.length_c   1.000
_cell.angle_alpha   90.00
_cell.angle_beta   90.00
_cell.angle_gamma   90.00
#
_symmetry.space_group_name_H-M   'P 1'
#
loop_
_entity.id
_entity.type
_entity.pdbx_description
1 polymer ?
#
loop_
_entity_poly.entity_id
_entity_poly.type
_entity_poly.pdbx_seq_one_letter_code
_entity_poly.pdbx_strand_id
1 'polypeptide(L)' 'STPRKNDEVEAQWIEQFESGVYVTLLRLRDGTKVLKKVKF' A
#
# COMPACT_ATOMS: atom_id res chain seq x y z
N SER A 1 -11.06 16.72 -16.83
CA SER A 1 -11.37 15.34 -16.38
C SER A 1 -10.48 14.99 -15.21
N THR A 2 -11.03 14.94 -14.02
CA THR A 2 -10.32 14.55 -12.78
C THR A 2 -9.88 13.09 -12.89
N PRO A 3 -8.58 12.76 -12.77
CA PRO A 3 -8.16 11.37 -12.75
C PRO A 3 -8.75 10.72 -11.48
N ARG A 4 -9.46 9.62 -11.68
CA ARG A 4 -10.03 8.80 -10.62
C ARG A 4 -8.87 8.20 -9.83
N LYS A 5 -8.62 8.71 -8.62
CA LYS A 5 -7.61 8.23 -7.65
C LYS A 5 -7.66 6.72 -7.32
N ASN A 6 -8.69 6.01 -7.77
CA ASN A 6 -8.86 4.58 -7.48
C ASN A 6 -8.27 3.65 -8.55
N ASP A 7 -7.89 4.15 -9.74
CA ASP A 7 -7.34 3.30 -10.80
C ASP A 7 -5.80 3.14 -10.72
N GLU A 8 -5.13 3.80 -9.77
CA GLU A 8 -3.67 3.76 -9.64
C GLU A 8 -3.19 2.52 -8.86
N VAL A 9 -4.02 1.99 -7.95
CA VAL A 9 -3.66 0.84 -7.11
C VAL A 9 -3.82 -0.46 -7.88
N GLU A 10 -2.75 -1.23 -7.96
CA GLU A 10 -2.71 -2.58 -8.52
C GLU A 10 -3.01 -3.64 -7.45
N ALA A 11 -2.37 -3.54 -6.28
CA ALA A 11 -2.51 -4.53 -5.22
C ALA A 11 -2.33 -3.92 -3.82
N GLN A 12 -2.89 -4.59 -2.80
CA GLN A 12 -2.72 -4.26 -1.39
C GLN A 12 -2.39 -5.52 -0.59
N TRP A 13 -1.42 -5.44 0.31
CA TRP A 13 -1.11 -6.54 1.22
C TRP A 13 -0.57 -6.04 2.57
N ILE A 14 -0.55 -6.94 3.56
CA ILE A 14 -0.07 -6.69 4.92
C ILE A 14 1.19 -7.53 5.14
N GLU A 15 2.24 -6.92 5.67
CA GLU A 15 3.50 -7.60 6.02
C GLU A 15 3.89 -7.28 7.45
N GLN A 16 4.48 -8.27 8.13
CA GLN A 16 5.11 -8.06 9.42
C GLN A 16 6.53 -7.55 9.20
N PHE A 17 6.83 -6.35 9.70
CA PHE A 17 8.17 -5.76 9.61
C PHE A 17 9.04 -6.19 10.79
N GLU A 18 8.47 -6.15 11.98
CA GLU A 18 9.11 -6.60 13.21
C GLU A 18 8.09 -7.31 14.12
N SER A 19 8.54 -7.88 15.23
CA SER A 19 7.64 -8.49 16.21
C SER A 19 6.62 -7.46 16.73
N GLY A 20 5.33 -7.69 16.47
CA GLY A 20 4.26 -6.75 16.81
C GLY A 20 4.02 -5.62 15.81
N VAL A 21 4.93 -5.37 14.86
CA VAL A 21 4.79 -4.26 13.90
C VAL A 21 4.33 -4.79 12.53
N TYR A 22 3.13 -4.38 12.14
CA TYR A 22 2.51 -4.71 10.86
C TYR A 22 2.38 -3.47 9.99
N VAL A 23 2.74 -3.59 8.72
CA VAL A 23 2.50 -2.53 7.73
C VAL A 23 1.50 -2.99 6.69
N THR A 24 0.78 -2.04 6.12
CA THR A 24 -0.01 -2.23 4.90
C THR A 24 0.69 -1.52 3.75
N LEU A 25 1.02 -2.26 2.70
CA LEU A 25 1.58 -1.73 1.47
C LEU A 25 0.56 -1.74 0.34
N LEU A 26 0.69 -0.76 -0.54
CA LEU A 26 0.03 -0.71 -1.84
C LEU A 26 1.09 -0.80 -2.93
N ARG A 27 0.83 -1.59 -3.97
CA ARG A 27 1.54 -1.47 -5.25
C ARG A 27 0.67 -0.66 -6.19
N LEU A 28 1.26 0.37 -6.76
CA LEU A 28 0.67 1.11 -7.86
C LEU A 28 1.02 0.44 -9.19
N ARG A 29 0.22 0.70 -10.22
CA ARG A 29 0.40 0.11 -11.56
C ARG A 29 1.71 0.51 -12.24
N ASP A 30 2.34 1.60 -11.82
CA ASP A 30 3.67 2.03 -12.26
C ASP A 30 4.81 1.26 -11.57
N GLY A 31 4.49 0.35 -10.64
CA GLY A 31 5.43 -0.40 -9.84
C GLY A 31 5.83 0.25 -8.52
N THR A 32 5.41 1.49 -8.26
CA THR A 32 5.66 2.20 -7.01
C THR A 32 5.00 1.47 -5.84
N LYS A 33 5.74 1.29 -4.74
CA LYS A 33 5.20 0.77 -3.48
C LYS A 33 4.94 1.93 -2.52
N VAL A 34 3.73 2.00 -1.97
CA VAL A 34 3.30 3.04 -1.03
C VAL A 34 2.97 2.43 0.32
N LEU A 35 3.53 2.99 1.38
CA LEU A 35 3.13 2.67 2.76
C LEU A 35 1.79 3.33 3.07
N LYS A 36 0.79 2.52 3.43
CA LYS A 36 -0.57 3.00 3.72
C LYS A 36 -0.85 3.12 5.21
N LYS A 37 -0.40 2.13 5.99
CA LYS A 37 -0.70 2.05 7.43
C LYS A 37 0.40 1.32 8.17
N VAL A 38 0.64 1.74 9.39
CA VAL A 38 1.43 1.02 10.40
C VAL A 38 0.51 0.67 11.56
N LYS A 39 0.65 -0.54 12.09
CA LYS A 39 -0.01 -1.01 13.31
C LYS A 39 1.05 -1.64 14.21
N PHE A 40 1.00 -1.27 15.49
CA PHE A 40 1.81 -1.83 16.58
C PHE A 40 0.99 -2.85 17.38
#